data_AF-A0A526YRX4-F1
#
_entry.id   AF-A0A526YRX4-F1
#
_cell.length_a   1.000
_cell.length_b   1.000
_cell.length_c   1.000
_cell.angle_alpha   90.00
_cell.angle_beta   90.00
_cell.angle_gamma   90.00
#
_symmetry.space_group_name_H-M   'P 1'
#
loop_
_entity.id
_entity.type
_entity.pdbx_description
1 polymer ?
#
loop_
_entity_poly.entity_id
_entity_poly.type
_entity_poly.pdbx_seq_one_letter_code
_entity_poly.pdbx_strand_id
1 'polypeptide(L)'
;LTSLDPHSSYMNAEEAQDMRVQTKGEFGGLGIEVTMENDLVKVITPIDDTPAAKAGVLAGDYIAKIDGEEVRGLSLNDAVEKMRGLVNTPIKLTILRQGADKPIELTVVRDIIKVKAVKFRVENDIGYIKITSFTEKTHDDLENAIETIEKQVPKEKLKGYVLDLRLNPGGLLDQAVSVSDAFLNRGEIVSTRGRDPKDVTRFDARPGDDIDGKPLVVLVNGGSASASEIVAGALQDLRRATVVGTQSFGKGSVQTIVPLGENGALRLTTALYYTPSGKSIQGKGITPDIKVDQPLPPDLQGRDLTRGESDLKGHIKGSEEGDAGSGSAAYVPPEPKDDLQLIFAQQLLRGEKTDPAFPPNPDKAVLNQ
;
A
#
# COMPACT_ATOMS: atom_id res chain seq x y z
N LEU A 1 -23.13 11.22 -7.36
CA LEU A 1 -21.98 10.32 -7.57
C LEU A 1 -21.83 9.36 -6.40
N THR A 2 -21.75 9.87 -5.17
CA THR A 2 -21.78 9.07 -3.92
C THR A 2 -23.04 8.22 -3.72
N SER A 3 -24.11 8.46 -4.50
CA SER A 3 -25.30 7.62 -4.56
C SER A 3 -25.15 6.38 -5.45
N LEU A 4 -24.09 6.29 -6.27
CA LEU A 4 -23.83 5.15 -7.15
C LEU A 4 -23.12 4.04 -6.38
N ASP A 5 -22.00 4.41 -5.74
CA ASP A 5 -21.15 3.53 -4.94
C ASP A 5 -20.20 4.41 -4.06
N PRO A 6 -19.51 3.85 -3.05
CA PRO A 6 -18.63 4.61 -2.16
C PRO A 6 -17.31 5.08 -2.79
N HIS A 7 -16.97 4.61 -3.99
CA HIS A 7 -15.71 4.89 -4.70
C HIS A 7 -15.88 5.89 -5.85
N SER A 8 -17.12 6.20 -6.25
CA SER A 8 -17.47 7.15 -7.31
C SER A 8 -17.63 8.57 -6.76
N SER A 9 -16.80 9.50 -7.24
CA SER A 9 -16.76 10.90 -6.78
C SER A 9 -16.39 11.89 -7.88
N TYR A 10 -16.78 13.15 -7.69
CA TYR A 10 -16.19 14.26 -8.41
C TYR A 10 -14.96 14.70 -7.64
N MET A 11 -13.89 15.02 -8.36
CA MET A 11 -12.67 15.61 -7.83
C MET A 11 -12.53 16.97 -8.48
N ASN A 12 -12.42 18.02 -7.66
CA ASN A 12 -12.08 19.34 -8.16
C ASN A 12 -10.63 19.35 -8.73
N ALA A 13 -10.17 20.47 -9.28
CA ALA A 13 -8.85 20.56 -9.91
C ALA A 13 -7.70 20.25 -8.94
N GLU A 14 -7.80 20.67 -7.69
CA GLU A 14 -6.83 20.44 -6.63
C GLU A 14 -6.79 18.96 -6.22
N GLU A 15 -7.95 18.37 -5.91
CA GLU A 15 -8.09 16.94 -5.58
C GLU A 15 -7.59 16.04 -6.71
N ALA A 16 -7.88 16.40 -7.97
CA ALA A 16 -7.41 15.66 -9.14
C ALA A 16 -5.89 15.79 -9.33
N GLN A 17 -5.29 16.91 -8.93
CA GLN A 17 -3.84 17.10 -8.94
C GLN A 17 -3.17 16.32 -7.80
N ASP A 18 -3.71 16.38 -6.60
CA ASP A 18 -3.25 15.62 -5.44
C ASP A 18 -3.27 14.12 -5.69
N MET A 19 -4.35 13.61 -6.29
CA MET A 19 -4.44 12.20 -6.68
C MET A 19 -3.31 11.82 -7.65
N ARG A 20 -3.02 12.64 -8.67
CA ARG A 20 -1.91 12.37 -9.62
C ARG A 20 -0.56 12.38 -8.92
N VAL A 21 -0.37 13.30 -7.98
CA VAL A 21 0.86 13.40 -7.18
C VAL A 21 1.03 12.15 -6.31
N GLN A 22 -0.03 11.69 -5.67
CA GLN A 22 -0.03 10.44 -4.89
C GLN A 22 0.27 9.22 -5.76
N THR A 23 -0.34 9.09 -6.95
CA THR A 23 -0.13 7.93 -7.83
C THR A 23 1.26 7.91 -8.45
N LYS A 24 1.86 9.08 -8.71
CA LYS A 24 3.26 9.18 -9.14
C LYS A 24 4.24 8.69 -8.07
N GLY A 25 3.84 8.71 -6.79
CA GLY A 25 4.73 8.39 -5.67
C GLY A 25 5.79 9.47 -5.40
N GLU A 26 5.64 10.64 -6.02
CA GLU A 26 6.56 11.76 -5.84
C GLU A 26 5.83 13.10 -5.85
N PHE A 27 6.25 14.02 -4.98
CA PHE A 27 5.63 15.34 -4.83
C PHE A 27 6.67 16.43 -4.59
N GLY A 28 6.37 17.65 -5.04
CA GLY A 28 7.18 18.82 -4.73
C GLY A 28 6.98 19.25 -3.28
N GLY A 29 8.02 19.22 -2.47
CA GLY A 29 7.91 19.54 -1.05
C GLY A 29 9.23 19.49 -0.29
N LEU A 30 9.13 19.34 1.03
CA LEU A 30 10.26 19.44 1.95
C LEU A 30 10.75 18.09 2.46
N GLY A 31 9.87 17.07 2.47
CA GLY A 31 10.17 15.73 2.99
C GLY A 31 10.11 15.65 4.51
N ILE A 32 8.99 16.07 5.10
CA ILE A 32 8.79 16.06 6.56
C ILE A 32 7.47 15.35 6.85
N GLU A 33 7.48 14.44 7.82
CA GLU A 33 6.27 13.91 8.43
C GLU A 33 5.89 14.80 9.62
N VAL A 34 4.65 15.29 9.60
CA VAL A 34 4.15 16.28 10.56
C VAL A 34 2.81 15.87 11.16
N THR A 35 2.56 16.35 12.36
CA THR A 35 1.24 16.29 13.02
C THR A 35 0.89 17.67 13.58
N MET A 36 -0.36 17.86 14.01
CA MET A 36 -0.76 19.04 14.76
C MET A 36 -0.66 18.74 16.26
N GLU A 37 0.03 19.59 17.02
CA GLU A 37 0.10 19.49 18.48
C GLU A 37 0.17 20.90 19.09
N ASN A 38 -0.74 21.19 20.04
CA ASN A 38 -0.85 22.50 20.69
C ASN A 38 -0.94 23.68 19.69
N ASP A 39 -1.77 23.53 18.65
CA ASP A 39 -1.97 24.50 17.56
C ASP A 39 -0.71 24.86 16.77
N LEU A 40 0.33 24.04 16.85
CA LEU A 40 1.55 24.14 16.08
C LEU A 40 1.75 22.87 15.27
N VAL A 41 2.48 22.99 14.16
CA VAL A 41 2.84 21.84 13.34
C VAL A 41 4.09 21.20 13.94
N LYS A 42 3.93 20.03 14.54
CA LYS A 42 5.02 19.25 15.13
C LYS A 42 5.63 18.33 14.08
N VAL A 43 6.95 18.36 13.96
CA VAL A 43 7.73 17.43 13.16
C VAL A 43 7.81 16.11 13.89
N ILE A 44 7.23 15.07 13.30
CA ILE A 44 7.41 13.69 13.77
C ILE A 44 8.82 13.25 13.40
N THR A 45 9.15 13.31 12.10
CA THR A 45 10.49 13.05 11.60
C THR A 45 10.70 13.73 10.26
N PRO A 46 11.89 14.29 9.98
CA PRO A 46 12.30 14.52 8.60
C PRO A 46 12.50 13.17 7.90
N ILE A 47 12.26 13.12 6.60
CA ILE A 47 12.58 11.97 5.77
C ILE A 47 14.06 12.07 5.39
N ASP A 48 14.82 10.98 5.56
CA ASP A 48 16.25 10.95 5.21
C ASP A 48 16.49 11.37 3.76
N ASP A 49 17.63 12.02 3.53
CA ASP A 49 18.07 12.53 2.21
C ASP A 49 17.17 13.59 1.55
N THR A 50 16.13 14.08 2.24
CA THR A 50 15.24 15.14 1.73
C THR A 50 15.72 16.55 2.07
N PRO A 51 15.20 17.60 1.40
CA PRO A 51 15.58 18.99 1.67
C PRO A 51 15.47 19.40 3.14
N ALA A 52 14.42 18.97 3.84
CA ALA A 52 14.24 19.33 5.24
C ALA A 52 15.31 18.70 6.15
N ALA A 53 15.64 17.42 5.93
CA ALA A 53 16.73 16.77 6.65
C ALA A 53 18.07 17.50 6.39
N LYS A 54 18.35 17.83 5.13
CA LYS A 54 19.56 18.58 4.72
C LYS A 54 19.61 19.99 5.28
N ALA A 55 18.45 20.64 5.44
CA ALA A 55 18.32 21.96 6.05
C ALA A 55 18.41 21.93 7.59
N GLY A 56 18.52 20.75 8.19
CA GLY A 56 18.70 20.59 9.63
C GLY A 56 17.41 20.64 10.45
N VAL A 57 16.25 20.35 9.84
CA VAL A 57 15.01 20.05 10.57
C VAL A 57 15.19 18.76 11.36
N LEU A 58 14.73 18.72 12.61
CA LEU A 58 14.87 17.58 13.51
C LEU A 58 13.51 17.05 13.98
N ALA A 59 13.47 15.78 14.35
CA ALA A 59 12.31 15.20 15.04
C ALA A 59 12.03 15.98 16.34
N GLY A 60 10.74 16.26 16.59
CA GLY A 60 10.30 17.04 17.75
C GLY A 60 10.33 18.56 17.58
N ASP A 61 10.81 19.07 16.44
CA ASP A 61 10.68 20.50 16.12
C ASP A 61 9.22 20.93 15.98
N TYR A 62 8.89 22.18 16.36
CA TYR A 62 7.60 22.78 16.04
C TYR A 62 7.77 23.89 15.00
N ILE A 63 7.06 23.78 13.88
CA ILE A 63 6.99 24.84 12.88
C ILE A 63 5.95 25.84 13.36
N ALA A 64 6.39 27.06 13.69
CA ALA A 64 5.53 28.15 14.17
C ALA A 64 5.12 29.11 13.05
N LYS A 65 5.96 29.28 12.03
CA LYS A 65 5.64 30.10 10.85
C LYS A 65 6.09 29.45 9.56
N ILE A 66 5.32 29.68 8.51
CA ILE A 66 5.62 29.29 7.12
C ILE A 66 5.59 30.57 6.28
N ASP A 67 6.71 30.91 5.63
CA ASP A 67 6.92 32.16 4.89
C ASP A 67 6.54 33.43 5.68
N GLY A 68 6.75 33.39 7.00
CA GLY A 68 6.45 34.49 7.91
C GLY A 68 5.02 34.54 8.44
N GLU A 69 4.11 33.71 7.91
CA GLU A 69 2.73 33.57 8.39
C GLU A 69 2.65 32.56 9.54
N GLU A 70 1.89 32.88 10.59
CA GLU A 70 1.71 31.97 11.72
C GLU A 70 0.90 30.74 11.32
N VAL A 71 1.33 29.57 11.80
CA VAL A 71 0.56 28.32 11.57
C VAL A 71 -0.65 28.21 12.50
N ARG A 72 -0.71 29.00 13.58
CA ARG A 72 -1.82 28.97 14.52
C ARG A 72 -3.11 29.37 13.83
N GLY A 73 -4.14 28.54 14.00
CA GLY A 73 -5.43 28.72 13.34
C GLY A 73 -5.52 28.09 11.95
N LEU A 74 -4.43 27.55 11.40
CA LEU A 74 -4.47 26.69 10.23
C LEU A 74 -4.87 25.27 10.63
N SER A 75 -5.59 24.57 9.75
CA SER A 75 -5.66 23.11 9.85
C SER A 75 -4.30 22.49 9.47
N LEU A 76 -4.09 21.23 9.85
CA LEU A 76 -2.89 20.50 9.43
C LEU A 76 -2.75 20.47 7.90
N ASN A 77 -3.88 20.29 7.20
CA ASN A 77 -3.90 20.25 5.73
C ASN A 77 -3.47 21.60 5.13
N ASP A 78 -3.98 22.71 5.65
CA ASP A 78 -3.61 24.04 5.14
C ASP A 78 -2.12 24.32 5.32
N ALA A 79 -1.54 23.89 6.45
CA ALA A 79 -0.11 24.03 6.70
C ALA A 79 0.72 23.13 5.77
N VAL A 80 0.27 21.90 5.49
CA VAL A 80 0.92 20.99 4.54
C VAL A 80 0.88 21.56 3.12
N GLU A 81 -0.25 22.11 2.68
CA GLU A 81 -0.38 22.74 1.36
C GLU A 81 0.56 23.93 1.19
N LYS A 82 0.73 24.76 2.23
CA LYS A 82 1.74 25.84 2.21
C LYS A 82 3.17 25.32 2.12
N MET A 83 3.47 24.18 2.75
CA MET A 83 4.80 23.56 2.68
C MET A 83 5.09 22.89 1.33
N ARG A 84 4.05 22.39 0.66
CA ARG A 84 4.12 21.93 -0.74
C ARG A 84 4.33 23.11 -1.69
N GLY A 85 4.72 22.80 -2.92
CA GLY A 85 4.92 23.82 -3.95
C GLY A 85 5.85 23.36 -5.05
N LEU A 86 6.13 24.28 -5.97
CA LEU A 86 6.97 23.99 -7.13
C LEU A 86 8.41 23.64 -6.70
N VAL A 87 8.97 22.63 -7.37
CA VAL A 87 10.37 22.22 -7.22
C VAL A 87 11.29 23.42 -7.50
N ASN A 88 12.40 23.50 -6.78
CA ASN A 88 13.39 24.58 -6.81
C ASN A 88 12.89 25.94 -6.28
N THR A 89 11.73 26.00 -5.62
CA THR A 89 11.29 27.22 -4.92
C THR A 89 11.68 27.17 -3.45
N PRO A 90 12.19 28.27 -2.87
CA PRO A 90 12.48 28.32 -1.44
C PRO A 90 11.19 28.47 -0.62
N ILE A 91 11.25 28.01 0.62
CA ILE A 91 10.28 28.29 1.68
C ILE A 91 11.04 28.62 2.96
N LYS A 92 10.52 29.55 3.76
CA LYS A 92 11.09 29.92 5.05
C LYS A 92 10.27 29.30 6.17
N LEU A 93 10.89 28.46 6.99
CA LEU A 93 10.29 27.89 8.19
C LEU A 93 10.84 28.59 9.43
N THR A 94 9.96 28.95 10.36
CA THR A 94 10.36 29.35 11.72
C THR A 94 10.12 28.18 12.66
N ILE A 95 11.21 27.61 13.17
CA ILE A 95 11.22 26.42 14.03
C ILE A 95 11.40 26.81 15.50
N LEU A 96 10.58 26.24 16.36
CA LEU A 96 10.78 26.21 17.81
C LEU A 96 11.35 24.84 18.18
N ARG A 97 12.61 24.84 18.60
CA ARG A 97 13.33 23.62 18.97
C ARG A 97 13.54 23.56 20.47
N GLN A 98 13.28 22.41 21.07
CA GLN A 98 13.52 22.20 22.49
C GLN A 98 15.01 22.43 22.81
N GLY A 99 15.28 23.27 23.81
CA GLY A 99 16.64 23.63 24.24
C GLY A 99 17.28 24.79 23.47
N ALA A 100 16.61 25.37 22.46
CA ALA A 100 17.06 26.59 21.82
C ALA A 100 16.44 27.84 22.49
N ASP A 101 17.26 28.87 22.76
CA ASP A 101 16.81 30.10 23.42
C ASP A 101 15.97 31.01 22.52
N LYS A 102 16.02 30.81 21.19
CA LYS A 102 15.34 31.63 20.18
C LYS A 102 14.81 30.75 19.04
N PRO A 103 13.74 31.18 18.35
CA PRO A 103 13.28 30.53 17.12
C PRO A 103 14.40 30.46 16.07
N ILE A 104 14.48 29.34 15.36
CA ILE A 104 15.45 29.09 14.30
C ILE A 104 14.74 29.32 12.96
N GLU A 105 15.28 30.18 12.11
CA GLU A 105 14.80 30.35 10.75
C GLU A 105 15.57 29.44 9.80
N LEU A 106 14.87 28.56 9.09
CA LEU A 106 15.44 27.68 8.08
C LEU A 106 14.85 28.02 6.71
N THR A 107 15.70 28.25 5.72
CA THR A 107 15.28 28.29 4.32
C THR A 107 15.47 26.91 3.73
N VAL A 108 14.38 26.29 3.28
CA VAL A 108 14.39 24.98 2.63
C VAL A 108 14.05 25.19 1.16
N VAL A 109 14.80 24.59 0.25
CA VAL A 109 14.46 24.60 -1.18
C VAL A 109 13.64 23.36 -1.48
N ARG A 110 12.42 23.52 -1.99
CA ARG A 110 11.54 22.41 -2.35
C ARG A 110 12.21 21.54 -3.40
N ASP A 111 12.12 20.23 -3.21
CA ASP A 111 12.62 19.23 -4.16
C ASP A 111 11.53 18.17 -4.40
N ILE A 112 11.79 17.25 -5.32
CA ILE A 112 10.96 16.08 -5.55
C ILE A 112 11.17 15.11 -4.39
N ILE A 113 10.16 14.98 -3.54
CA ILE A 113 10.12 14.03 -2.44
C ILE A 113 9.59 12.71 -2.99
N LYS A 114 10.45 11.70 -3.00
CA LYS A 114 10.10 10.33 -3.40
C LYS A 114 9.60 9.56 -2.19
N VAL A 115 8.34 9.13 -2.23
CA VAL A 115 7.80 8.22 -1.24
C VAL A 115 8.10 6.80 -1.70
N LYS A 116 9.01 6.11 -1.01
CA LYS A 116 9.32 4.71 -1.33
C LYS A 116 8.06 3.86 -1.17
N ALA A 117 7.61 3.27 -2.27
CA ALA A 117 6.44 2.39 -2.28
C ALA A 117 6.76 1.04 -1.64
N VAL A 118 8.03 0.63 -1.73
CA VAL A 118 8.54 -0.62 -1.18
C VAL A 118 9.58 -0.35 -0.09
N LYS A 119 9.39 -1.01 1.06
CA LYS A 119 10.37 -1.09 2.14
C LYS A 119 10.86 -2.53 2.21
N PHE A 120 12.16 -2.75 2.43
CA PHE A 120 12.69 -4.10 2.51
C PHE A 120 13.80 -4.23 3.55
N ARG A 121 14.03 -5.45 4.00
CA ARG A 121 15.15 -5.81 4.87
C ARG A 121 15.47 -7.30 4.73
N VAL A 122 16.69 -7.66 5.10
CA VAL A 122 17.09 -9.06 5.26
C VAL A 122 16.86 -9.48 6.71
N GLU A 123 16.09 -10.54 6.91
CA GLU A 123 15.89 -11.17 8.21
C GLU A 123 16.62 -12.52 8.28
N ASN A 124 17.93 -12.43 8.51
CA ASN A 124 18.90 -13.53 8.43
C ASN A 124 18.92 -14.19 7.04
N ASP A 125 18.04 -15.15 6.82
CA ASP A 125 17.94 -16.02 5.66
C ASP A 125 16.64 -15.82 4.86
N ILE A 126 15.90 -14.74 5.15
CA ILE A 126 14.61 -14.40 4.52
C ILE A 126 14.67 -12.96 4.01
N GLY A 127 14.20 -12.76 2.77
CA GLY A 127 13.92 -11.43 2.22
C GLY A 127 12.55 -10.95 2.67
N TYR A 128 12.47 -9.90 3.49
CA TYR A 128 11.21 -9.26 3.84
C TYR A 128 11.00 -8.02 2.96
N ILE A 129 9.88 -7.99 2.26
CA ILE A 129 9.49 -6.91 1.35
C ILE A 129 8.09 -6.45 1.74
N LYS A 130 7.91 -5.16 2.01
CA LYS A 130 6.62 -4.55 2.33
C LYS A 130 6.26 -3.52 1.27
N ILE A 131 5.12 -3.69 0.63
CA ILE A 131 4.56 -2.70 -0.29
C ILE A 131 3.54 -1.87 0.49
N THR A 132 3.75 -0.56 0.60
CA THR A 132 2.85 0.33 1.36
C THR A 132 1.76 0.96 0.51
N SER A 133 1.98 1.08 -0.80
CA SER A 133 1.02 1.60 -1.78
C SER A 133 1.47 1.21 -3.19
N PHE A 134 0.55 1.15 -4.14
CA PHE A 134 0.84 0.89 -5.56
C PHE A 134 0.89 2.21 -6.34
N THR A 135 2.08 2.80 -6.42
CA THR A 135 2.42 4.00 -7.21
C THR A 135 3.20 3.63 -8.48
N GLU A 136 3.41 4.58 -9.40
CA GLU A 136 4.19 4.40 -10.64
C GLU A 136 5.63 3.88 -10.40
N LYS A 137 6.13 3.91 -9.16
CA LYS A 137 7.49 3.44 -8.79
C LYS A 137 7.53 2.05 -8.17
N THR A 138 6.37 1.41 -7.96
CA THR A 138 6.30 0.20 -7.12
C THR A 138 7.06 -0.97 -7.71
N HIS A 139 6.93 -1.20 -9.03
CA HIS A 139 7.63 -2.28 -9.69
C HIS A 139 9.16 -2.07 -9.66
N ASP A 140 9.65 -0.90 -10.05
CA ASP A 140 11.07 -0.55 -9.98
C ASP A 140 11.62 -0.69 -8.54
N ASP A 141 10.88 -0.19 -7.54
CA ASP A 141 11.27 -0.30 -6.14
C ASP A 141 11.31 -1.77 -5.65
N LEU A 142 10.44 -2.63 -6.19
CA LEU A 142 10.41 -4.07 -5.90
C LEU A 142 11.62 -4.79 -6.51
N GLU A 143 11.91 -4.57 -7.80
CA GLU A 143 13.09 -5.16 -8.47
C GLU A 143 14.38 -4.78 -7.72
N ASN A 144 14.53 -3.50 -7.39
CA ASN A 144 15.66 -3.02 -6.60
C ASN A 144 15.74 -3.68 -5.22
N ALA A 145 14.61 -3.93 -4.55
CA ALA A 145 14.57 -4.60 -3.26
C ALA A 145 15.04 -6.06 -3.38
N ILE A 146 14.54 -6.80 -4.37
CA ILE A 146 14.93 -8.19 -4.65
C ILE A 146 16.43 -8.27 -4.92
N GLU A 147 16.91 -7.48 -5.89
CA GLU A 147 18.35 -7.46 -6.23
C GLU A 147 19.24 -7.14 -5.03
N THR A 148 18.81 -6.21 -4.18
CA THR A 148 19.58 -5.81 -3.01
C THR A 148 19.60 -6.91 -1.96
N ILE A 149 18.50 -7.62 -1.75
CA ILE A 149 18.42 -8.77 -0.84
C ILE A 149 19.34 -9.89 -1.34
N GLU A 150 19.33 -10.21 -2.63
CA GLU A 150 20.15 -11.26 -3.23
C GLU A 150 21.65 -10.96 -3.16
N LYS A 151 22.03 -9.68 -3.24
CA LYS A 151 23.42 -9.25 -3.03
C LYS A 151 23.86 -9.39 -1.56
N GLN A 152 22.94 -9.37 -0.61
CA GLN A 152 23.23 -9.46 0.83
C GLN A 152 23.23 -10.89 1.37
N VAL A 153 22.43 -11.79 0.80
CA VAL A 153 22.29 -13.18 1.25
C VAL A 153 22.65 -14.14 0.11
N PRO A 154 23.64 -15.03 0.30
CA PRO A 154 23.94 -16.05 -0.69
C PRO A 154 22.70 -16.87 -1.07
N LYS A 155 22.51 -17.12 -2.37
CA LYS A 155 21.32 -17.78 -2.92
C LYS A 155 21.02 -19.13 -2.27
N GLU A 156 22.04 -19.88 -1.84
CA GLU A 156 21.89 -21.18 -1.17
C GLU A 156 21.37 -21.05 0.26
N LYS A 157 21.62 -19.90 0.91
CA LYS A 157 21.17 -19.62 2.28
C LYS A 157 19.79 -18.98 2.31
N LEU A 158 19.42 -18.22 1.28
CA LEU A 158 18.11 -17.57 1.19
C LEU A 158 16.98 -18.62 1.09
N LYS A 159 16.15 -18.68 2.13
CA LYS A 159 15.04 -19.64 2.27
C LYS A 159 13.79 -19.24 1.51
N GLY A 160 13.61 -17.95 1.27
CA GLY A 160 12.47 -17.42 0.53
C GLY A 160 12.17 -15.97 0.89
N TYR A 161 10.99 -15.52 0.47
CA TYR A 161 10.55 -14.15 0.62
C TYR A 161 9.22 -14.05 1.35
N VAL A 162 9.07 -12.99 2.14
CA VAL A 162 7.78 -12.54 2.67
C VAL A 162 7.41 -11.26 1.94
N LEU A 163 6.27 -11.27 1.26
CA LEU A 163 5.65 -10.09 0.64
C LEU A 163 4.51 -9.60 1.54
N ASP A 164 4.75 -8.51 2.26
CA ASP A 164 3.79 -7.94 3.21
C ASP A 164 2.92 -6.87 2.54
N LEU A 165 1.64 -7.19 2.37
CA LEU A 165 0.60 -6.33 1.82
C LEU A 165 -0.39 -5.84 2.91
N ARG A 166 -0.09 -6.07 4.19
CA ARG A 166 -0.94 -5.63 5.30
C ARG A 166 -0.96 -4.10 5.38
N LEU A 167 -2.14 -3.55 5.69
CA LEU A 167 -2.39 -2.11 5.75
C LEU A 167 -2.16 -1.37 4.42
N ASN A 168 -2.12 -2.07 3.29
CA ASN A 168 -1.97 -1.47 1.96
C ASN A 168 -3.33 -1.34 1.25
N PRO A 169 -3.88 -0.12 1.09
CA PRO A 169 -5.20 0.11 0.49
C PRO A 169 -5.23 -0.05 -1.03
N GLY A 170 -4.10 -0.41 -1.65
CA GLY A 170 -3.94 -0.63 -3.07
C GLY A 170 -3.31 0.57 -3.79
N GLY A 171 -3.85 0.91 -4.95
CA GLY A 171 -3.33 1.96 -5.83
C GLY A 171 -3.53 1.58 -7.29
N LEU A 172 -2.50 1.78 -8.10
CA LEU A 172 -2.53 1.59 -9.55
C LEU A 172 -2.64 0.10 -9.95
N LEU A 173 -3.56 -0.18 -10.89
CA LEU A 173 -3.84 -1.53 -11.40
C LEU A 173 -2.64 -2.11 -12.17
N ASP A 174 -2.04 -1.32 -13.05
CA ASP A 174 -0.87 -1.70 -13.84
C ASP A 174 0.33 -2.07 -12.97
N GLN A 175 0.46 -1.43 -11.80
CA GLN A 175 1.49 -1.75 -10.82
C GLN A 175 1.18 -3.06 -10.08
N ALA A 176 -0.10 -3.34 -9.77
CA ALA A 176 -0.50 -4.65 -9.25
C ALA A 176 -0.20 -5.78 -10.24
N VAL A 177 -0.45 -5.54 -11.53
CA VAL A 177 -0.12 -6.48 -12.61
C VAL A 177 1.39 -6.71 -12.65
N SER A 178 2.18 -5.64 -12.72
CA SER A 178 3.65 -5.75 -12.82
C SER A 178 4.29 -6.42 -11.60
N VAL A 179 3.81 -6.10 -10.39
CA VAL A 179 4.24 -6.76 -9.15
C VAL A 179 3.86 -8.25 -9.14
N SER A 180 2.69 -8.62 -9.66
CA SER A 180 2.32 -10.04 -9.77
C SER A 180 3.19 -10.77 -10.80
N ASP A 181 3.42 -10.12 -11.94
CA ASP A 181 4.24 -10.63 -13.06
C ASP A 181 5.67 -10.96 -12.62
N ALA A 182 6.25 -10.14 -11.73
CA ALA A 182 7.57 -10.35 -11.15
C ALA A 182 7.76 -11.73 -10.49
N PHE A 183 6.69 -12.42 -10.10
CA PHE A 183 6.74 -13.73 -9.45
C PHE A 183 6.13 -14.85 -10.29
N LEU A 184 5.60 -14.56 -11.49
CA LEU A 184 4.74 -15.47 -12.25
C LEU A 184 5.29 -15.72 -13.65
N ASN A 185 5.40 -17.00 -14.03
CA ASN A 185 5.88 -17.36 -15.36
C ASN A 185 4.79 -17.41 -16.46
N ARG A 186 3.51 -17.49 -16.06
CA ARG A 186 2.36 -17.70 -16.96
C ARG A 186 1.03 -17.53 -16.22
N GLY A 187 -0.04 -17.38 -16.99
CA GLY A 187 -1.44 -17.39 -16.52
C GLY A 187 -2.05 -15.99 -16.44
N GLU A 188 -3.38 -15.91 -16.45
CA GLU A 188 -4.08 -14.66 -16.19
C GLU A 188 -3.72 -14.19 -14.77
N ILE A 189 -3.37 -12.91 -14.60
CA ILE A 189 -3.16 -12.25 -13.30
C ILE A 189 -4.49 -11.71 -12.80
N VAL A 190 -5.19 -10.98 -13.65
CA VAL A 190 -6.47 -10.35 -13.34
C VAL A 190 -7.26 -10.09 -14.62
N SER A 191 -8.57 -10.17 -14.54
CA SER A 191 -9.47 -9.67 -15.59
C SER A 191 -10.44 -8.64 -15.05
N THR A 192 -10.73 -7.61 -15.84
CA THR A 192 -11.74 -6.59 -15.53
C THR A 192 -12.94 -6.79 -16.44
N ARG A 193 -14.15 -6.79 -15.87
CA ARG A 193 -15.41 -6.97 -16.61
C ARG A 193 -16.31 -5.77 -16.36
N GLY A 194 -16.62 -5.05 -17.44
CA GLY A 194 -17.48 -3.88 -17.46
C GLY A 194 -18.96 -4.24 -17.43
N ARG A 195 -19.80 -3.22 -17.66
CA ARG A 195 -21.26 -3.37 -17.69
C ARG A 195 -21.72 -4.14 -18.92
N ASP A 196 -21.11 -3.93 -20.09
CA ASP A 196 -21.35 -4.79 -21.25
C ASP A 196 -20.58 -6.11 -21.04
N PRO A 197 -21.22 -7.29 -21.16
CA PRO A 197 -20.52 -8.57 -21.06
C PRO A 197 -19.33 -8.73 -22.02
N LYS A 198 -19.25 -7.93 -23.08
CA LYS A 198 -18.13 -7.90 -24.03
C LYS A 198 -16.96 -7.03 -23.56
N ASP A 199 -17.16 -6.16 -22.57
CA ASP A 199 -16.14 -5.28 -22.01
C ASP A 199 -15.25 -6.08 -21.04
N VAL A 200 -14.49 -7.02 -21.56
CA VAL A 200 -13.54 -7.83 -20.81
C VAL A 200 -12.12 -7.44 -21.19
N THR A 201 -11.32 -7.03 -20.21
CA THR A 201 -9.87 -6.84 -20.37
C THR A 201 -9.17 -7.87 -19.50
N ARG A 202 -8.18 -8.55 -20.07
CA ARG A 202 -7.36 -9.55 -19.37
C ARG A 202 -5.92 -9.07 -19.31
N PHE A 203 -5.27 -9.35 -18.20
CA PHE A 203 -3.86 -9.07 -17.97
C PHE A 203 -3.19 -10.40 -17.63
N ASP A 204 -2.26 -10.82 -18.47
CA ASP A 204 -1.58 -12.11 -18.37
C ASP A 204 -0.13 -11.93 -17.93
N ALA A 205 0.36 -12.90 -17.17
CA ALA A 205 1.77 -12.98 -16.80
C ALA A 205 2.64 -13.37 -18.01
N ARG A 206 3.86 -12.87 -18.01
CA ARG A 206 4.92 -13.14 -18.98
C ARG A 206 5.97 -14.05 -18.36
N PRO A 207 6.74 -14.81 -19.16
CA PRO A 207 7.81 -15.64 -18.60
C PRO A 207 8.86 -14.82 -17.84
N GLY A 208 9.06 -15.16 -16.57
CA GLY A 208 9.95 -14.48 -15.63
C GLY A 208 9.54 -14.82 -14.20
N ASP A 209 10.51 -15.04 -13.31
CA ASP A 209 10.28 -15.10 -11.86
C ASP A 209 11.53 -14.54 -11.21
N ASP A 210 11.43 -13.30 -10.73
CA ASP A 210 12.54 -12.50 -10.23
C ASP A 210 13.17 -13.11 -8.98
N ILE A 211 12.49 -14.05 -8.33
CA ILE A 211 13.02 -14.78 -7.18
C ILE A 211 13.36 -16.24 -7.49
N ASP A 212 13.51 -16.61 -8.77
CA ASP A 212 13.99 -17.92 -9.22
C ASP A 212 13.25 -19.12 -8.59
N GLY A 213 11.92 -19.01 -8.45
CA GLY A 213 11.09 -20.06 -7.86
C GLY A 213 11.28 -20.26 -6.35
N LYS A 214 11.96 -19.34 -5.66
CA LYS A 214 12.06 -19.38 -4.20
C LYS A 214 10.67 -19.34 -3.55
N PRO A 215 10.48 -20.03 -2.40
CA PRO A 215 9.24 -19.99 -1.66
C PRO A 215 8.83 -18.55 -1.32
N LEU A 216 7.53 -18.26 -1.50
CA LEU A 216 6.95 -16.94 -1.28
C LEU A 216 5.74 -17.06 -0.36
N VAL A 217 5.71 -16.24 0.69
CA VAL A 217 4.54 -16.07 1.57
C VAL A 217 4.03 -14.64 1.45
N VAL A 218 2.74 -14.47 1.21
CA VAL A 218 2.09 -13.15 1.13
C VAL A 218 1.32 -12.90 2.42
N LEU A 219 1.57 -11.77 3.08
CA LEU A 219 0.81 -11.37 4.27
C LEU A 219 -0.32 -10.41 3.90
N VAL A 220 -1.53 -10.69 4.39
CA VAL A 220 -2.73 -9.84 4.19
C VAL A 220 -3.51 -9.65 5.48
N ASN A 221 -4.25 -8.54 5.60
CA ASN A 221 -5.23 -8.30 6.65
C ASN A 221 -6.36 -7.40 6.14
N GLY A 222 -7.27 -6.97 7.02
CA GLY A 222 -8.41 -6.13 6.64
C GLY A 222 -8.04 -4.75 6.08
N GLY A 223 -6.77 -4.33 6.19
CA GLY A 223 -6.26 -3.12 5.55
C GLY A 223 -5.70 -3.36 4.13
N SER A 224 -5.59 -4.61 3.70
CA SER A 224 -5.21 -4.98 2.34
C SER A 224 -6.42 -4.81 1.42
N ALA A 225 -6.34 -3.93 0.43
CA ALA A 225 -7.47 -3.65 -0.48
C ALA A 225 -7.03 -3.47 -1.94
N SER A 226 -7.96 -3.62 -2.88
CA SER A 226 -7.77 -3.26 -4.29
C SER A 226 -6.55 -3.96 -4.92
N ALA A 227 -5.58 -3.21 -5.45
CA ALA A 227 -4.32 -3.72 -6.00
C ALA A 227 -3.61 -4.76 -5.11
N SER A 228 -3.63 -4.61 -3.78
CA SER A 228 -3.08 -5.60 -2.85
C SER A 228 -3.79 -6.96 -2.96
N GLU A 229 -5.10 -6.93 -3.15
CA GLU A 229 -5.94 -8.11 -3.30
C GLU A 229 -5.79 -8.76 -4.68
N ILE A 230 -5.48 -7.96 -5.71
CA ILE A 230 -5.10 -8.47 -7.04
C ILE A 230 -3.82 -9.30 -6.92
N VAL A 231 -2.78 -8.74 -6.30
CA VAL A 231 -1.49 -9.45 -6.13
C VAL A 231 -1.69 -10.72 -5.29
N ALA A 232 -2.35 -10.62 -4.13
CA ALA A 232 -2.59 -11.77 -3.27
C ALA A 232 -3.44 -12.85 -3.99
N GLY A 233 -4.54 -12.45 -4.64
CA GLY A 233 -5.42 -13.37 -5.36
C GLY A 233 -4.76 -14.03 -6.56
N ALA A 234 -3.95 -13.29 -7.33
CA ALA A 234 -3.22 -13.84 -8.47
C ALA A 234 -2.21 -14.90 -8.04
N LEU A 235 -1.37 -14.56 -7.04
CA LEU A 235 -0.34 -15.46 -6.54
C LEU A 235 -0.94 -16.69 -5.82
N GLN A 236 -2.11 -16.52 -5.18
CA GLN A 236 -2.84 -17.61 -4.54
C GLN A 236 -3.47 -18.56 -5.55
N ASP A 237 -4.28 -18.04 -6.49
CA ASP A 237 -4.99 -18.87 -7.48
C ASP A 237 -4.02 -19.61 -8.41
N LEU A 238 -2.90 -18.97 -8.75
CA LEU A 238 -1.83 -19.58 -9.54
C LEU A 238 -0.88 -20.44 -8.70
N ARG A 239 -1.18 -20.65 -7.41
CA ARG A 239 -0.42 -21.48 -6.48
C ARG A 239 1.07 -21.12 -6.44
N ARG A 240 1.39 -19.83 -6.62
CA ARG A 240 2.76 -19.30 -6.58
C ARG A 240 3.19 -18.94 -5.17
N ALA A 241 2.26 -18.46 -4.35
CA ALA A 241 2.51 -18.09 -2.97
C ALA A 241 1.42 -18.62 -2.05
N THR A 242 1.78 -18.84 -0.79
CA THR A 242 0.79 -19.08 0.28
C THR A 242 0.41 -17.75 0.88
N VAL A 243 -0.88 -17.47 0.95
CA VAL A 243 -1.43 -16.27 1.60
C VAL A 243 -1.69 -16.56 3.07
N VAL A 244 -1.11 -15.75 3.95
CA VAL A 244 -1.18 -15.89 5.41
C VAL A 244 -1.74 -14.61 6.04
N GLY A 245 -2.57 -14.75 7.08
CA GLY A 245 -3.05 -13.61 7.87
C GLY A 245 -4.56 -13.67 8.08
N THR A 246 -5.27 -12.59 7.73
CA THR A 246 -6.73 -12.49 7.89
C THR A 246 -7.39 -11.97 6.62
N GLN A 247 -8.72 -12.15 6.50
CA GLN A 247 -9.49 -11.78 5.31
C GLN A 247 -9.27 -10.30 4.94
N SER A 248 -9.03 -10.03 3.66
CA SER A 248 -8.77 -8.69 3.16
C SER A 248 -10.06 -7.86 2.98
N PHE A 249 -9.91 -6.58 2.63
CA PHE A 249 -10.97 -5.58 2.67
C PHE A 249 -12.15 -5.88 1.73
N GLY A 250 -11.92 -6.43 0.54
CA GLY A 250 -12.97 -6.82 -0.41
C GLY A 250 -13.32 -5.78 -1.48
N LYS A 251 -12.41 -4.87 -1.82
CA LYS A 251 -12.67 -3.85 -2.86
C LYS A 251 -12.35 -4.40 -4.24
N GLY A 252 -13.29 -5.08 -4.87
CA GLY A 252 -13.19 -5.67 -6.21
C GLY A 252 -13.58 -4.76 -7.38
N SER A 253 -13.61 -3.43 -7.20
CA SER A 253 -14.09 -2.47 -8.19
C SER A 253 -12.97 -1.65 -8.82
N VAL A 254 -13.09 -1.37 -10.12
CA VAL A 254 -12.15 -0.56 -10.90
C VAL A 254 -12.74 0.83 -11.11
N GLN A 255 -11.96 1.86 -10.79
CA GLN A 255 -12.32 3.25 -11.05
C GLN A 255 -11.60 3.79 -12.28
N THR A 256 -12.36 4.36 -13.22
CA THR A 256 -11.83 5.15 -14.33
C THR A 256 -11.84 6.63 -13.96
N ILE A 257 -10.73 7.31 -14.25
CA ILE A 257 -10.61 8.76 -14.11
C ILE A 257 -10.97 9.41 -15.43
N VAL A 258 -12.07 10.18 -15.45
CA VAL A 258 -12.53 10.93 -16.61
C VAL A 258 -12.15 12.40 -16.42
N PRO A 259 -11.16 12.93 -17.15
CA PRO A 259 -10.77 14.33 -17.03
C PRO A 259 -11.90 15.27 -17.50
N LEU A 260 -12.09 16.38 -16.78
CA LEU A 260 -13.06 17.43 -17.13
C LEU A 260 -12.39 18.75 -17.54
N GLY A 261 -11.14 18.66 -18.01
CA GLY A 261 -10.30 19.83 -18.31
C GLY A 261 -9.92 20.58 -17.03
N GLU A 262 -10.06 21.90 -17.03
CA GLU A 262 -9.76 22.77 -15.89
C GLU A 262 -10.70 22.56 -14.69
N ASN A 263 -11.84 21.87 -14.91
CA ASN A 263 -12.84 21.62 -13.89
C ASN A 263 -12.55 20.37 -13.04
N GLY A 264 -11.35 19.77 -13.12
CA GLY A 264 -10.98 18.59 -12.35
C GLY A 264 -11.27 17.27 -13.07
N ALA A 265 -11.79 16.27 -12.36
CA ALA A 265 -12.02 14.93 -12.89
C ALA A 265 -13.18 14.19 -12.21
N LEU A 266 -13.77 13.22 -12.90
CA LEU A 266 -14.67 12.25 -12.30
C LEU A 266 -13.92 10.96 -12.05
N ARG A 267 -14.04 10.42 -10.83
CA ARG A 267 -13.67 9.04 -10.53
C ARG A 267 -14.94 8.21 -10.54
N LEU A 268 -15.04 7.25 -11.46
CA LEU A 268 -16.24 6.44 -11.66
C LEU A 268 -15.92 4.97 -11.65
N THR A 269 -16.71 4.17 -10.94
CA THR A 269 -16.63 2.71 -11.05
C THR A 269 -17.17 2.28 -12.41
N THR A 270 -16.34 1.59 -13.19
CA THR A 270 -16.66 1.18 -14.57
C THR A 270 -16.62 -0.32 -14.78
N ALA A 271 -15.92 -1.05 -13.91
CA ALA A 271 -15.78 -2.50 -13.99
C ALA A 271 -15.58 -3.10 -12.60
N LEU A 272 -15.76 -4.42 -12.52
CA LEU A 272 -15.28 -5.24 -11.41
C LEU A 272 -14.09 -6.07 -11.89
N TYR A 273 -13.14 -6.35 -11.01
CA TYR A 273 -12.05 -7.27 -11.32
C TYR A 273 -12.27 -8.65 -10.72
N TYR A 274 -11.63 -9.63 -11.36
CA TYR A 274 -11.76 -11.05 -11.10
C TYR A 274 -10.37 -11.66 -11.02
N THR A 275 -10.20 -12.56 -10.04
CA THR A 275 -8.94 -13.30 -9.88
C THR A 275 -8.80 -14.37 -10.97
N PRO A 276 -7.63 -15.01 -11.12
CA PRO A 276 -7.40 -16.01 -12.16
C PRO A 276 -8.37 -17.18 -12.12
N SER A 277 -8.92 -17.54 -10.95
CA SER A 277 -9.98 -18.56 -10.82
C SER A 277 -11.36 -18.11 -11.33
N GLY A 278 -11.48 -16.86 -11.80
CA GLY A 278 -12.70 -16.28 -12.34
C GLY A 278 -13.67 -15.77 -11.27
N LYS A 279 -13.24 -15.70 -10.00
CA LYS A 279 -14.05 -15.21 -8.87
C LYS A 279 -13.92 -13.71 -8.71
N SER A 280 -15.04 -13.04 -8.44
CA SER A 280 -14.99 -11.64 -8.01
C SER A 280 -14.70 -11.58 -6.51
N ILE A 281 -13.86 -10.63 -6.12
CA ILE A 281 -13.58 -10.38 -4.70
C ILE A 281 -14.39 -9.23 -4.13
N GLN A 282 -15.21 -8.56 -4.94
CA GLN A 282 -16.05 -7.45 -4.49
C GLN A 282 -16.94 -7.91 -3.33
N GLY A 283 -16.90 -7.20 -2.20
CA GLY A 283 -17.68 -7.52 -1.01
C GLY A 283 -17.23 -8.77 -0.25
N LYS A 284 -16.21 -9.50 -0.72
CA LYS A 284 -15.68 -10.72 -0.09
C LYS A 284 -14.21 -10.60 0.31
N GLY A 285 -13.37 -10.09 -0.56
CA GLY A 285 -11.92 -10.07 -0.39
C GLY A 285 -11.26 -11.43 -0.59
N ILE A 286 -9.96 -11.46 -0.33
CA ILE A 286 -9.08 -12.63 -0.34
C ILE A 286 -9.16 -13.30 1.03
N THR A 287 -9.54 -14.58 1.02
CA THR A 287 -9.44 -15.44 2.19
C THR A 287 -8.02 -16.03 2.21
N PRO A 288 -7.25 -15.88 3.30
CA PRO A 288 -5.90 -16.44 3.36
C PRO A 288 -5.95 -17.97 3.33
N ASP A 289 -4.94 -18.60 2.74
CA ASP A 289 -4.77 -20.05 2.78
C ASP A 289 -4.59 -20.53 4.22
N ILE A 290 -3.85 -19.75 5.02
CA ILE A 290 -3.60 -20.04 6.43
C ILE A 290 -4.02 -18.82 7.25
N LYS A 291 -5.11 -18.98 8.01
CA LYS A 291 -5.59 -17.95 8.92
C LYS A 291 -4.67 -17.86 10.15
N VAL A 292 -4.14 -16.68 10.40
CA VAL A 292 -3.35 -16.36 11.60
C VAL A 292 -3.85 -15.04 12.16
N ASP A 293 -4.55 -15.10 13.30
CA ASP A 293 -5.06 -13.92 13.98
C ASP A 293 -3.95 -13.20 14.75
N GLN A 294 -3.95 -11.86 14.71
CA GLN A 294 -3.08 -11.02 15.52
C GLN A 294 -3.87 -10.45 16.71
N PRO A 295 -3.48 -10.75 17.96
CA PRO A 295 -4.11 -10.16 19.13
C PRO A 295 -4.01 -8.63 19.12
N LEU A 296 -5.13 -7.98 19.44
CA LEU A 296 -5.17 -6.53 19.61
C LEU A 296 -4.54 -6.11 20.95
N PRO A 297 -3.86 -4.95 20.99
CA PRO A 297 -3.33 -4.40 22.23
C PRO A 297 -4.46 -4.02 23.20
N PRO A 298 -4.20 -3.94 24.51
CA PRO A 298 -5.25 -3.77 25.53
C PRO A 298 -6.18 -2.57 25.32
N ASP A 299 -5.69 -1.49 24.73
CA ASP A 299 -6.44 -0.26 24.42
C ASP A 299 -7.44 -0.42 23.26
N LEU A 300 -7.23 -1.44 22.42
CA LEU A 300 -8.07 -1.80 21.28
C LEU A 300 -8.94 -3.04 21.53
N GLN A 301 -8.71 -3.77 22.62
CA GLN A 301 -9.51 -4.95 22.97
C GLN A 301 -10.98 -4.59 23.23
N GLY A 302 -11.89 -5.44 22.76
CA GLY A 302 -13.34 -5.24 22.89
C GLY A 302 -13.95 -4.21 21.93
N ARG A 303 -13.14 -3.58 21.07
CA ARG A 303 -13.63 -2.73 19.97
C ARG A 303 -13.90 -3.58 18.74
N ASP A 304 -15.00 -3.32 18.05
CA ASP A 304 -15.19 -3.85 16.71
C ASP A 304 -14.36 -3.01 15.73
N LEU A 305 -13.22 -3.57 15.32
CA LEU A 305 -12.32 -2.99 14.33
C LEU A 305 -12.44 -3.69 12.97
N THR A 306 -13.39 -4.61 12.84
CA THR A 306 -13.65 -5.31 11.58
C THR A 306 -14.29 -4.32 10.63
N ARG A 307 -13.69 -4.16 9.46
CA ARG A 307 -14.26 -3.33 8.41
C ARG A 307 -13.89 -3.88 7.05
N GLY A 308 -14.90 -4.04 6.20
CA GLY A 308 -14.74 -4.40 4.81
C GLY A 308 -15.56 -3.54 3.86
N GLU A 309 -15.44 -3.85 2.58
CA GLU A 309 -16.22 -3.25 1.50
C GLU A 309 -17.72 -3.44 1.72
N SER A 310 -18.14 -4.62 2.20
CA SER A 310 -19.53 -4.98 2.49
C SER A 310 -20.19 -4.11 3.57
N ASP A 311 -19.39 -3.45 4.41
CA ASP A 311 -19.89 -2.55 5.47
C ASP A 311 -20.08 -1.12 4.96
N LEU A 312 -19.58 -0.80 3.75
CA LEU A 312 -19.69 0.53 3.20
C LEU A 312 -21.11 0.79 2.71
N LYS A 313 -21.65 1.95 3.11
CA LYS A 313 -22.98 2.39 2.64
C LYS A 313 -22.97 2.54 1.12
N GLY A 314 -23.86 1.81 0.45
CA GLY A 314 -24.01 1.85 -1.00
C GLY A 314 -22.95 1.09 -1.78
N HIS A 315 -22.20 0.18 -1.14
CA HIS A 315 -21.27 -0.68 -1.87
C HIS A 315 -21.97 -1.50 -2.95
N ILE A 316 -21.22 -1.85 -3.99
CA ILE A 316 -21.69 -2.79 -5.01
C ILE A 316 -21.62 -4.18 -4.41
N LYS A 317 -22.77 -4.85 -4.30
CA LYS A 317 -22.85 -6.23 -3.80
C LYS A 317 -22.17 -7.20 -4.78
N GLY A 318 -21.18 -7.93 -4.30
CA GLY A 318 -20.47 -8.92 -5.11
C GLY A 318 -21.27 -10.22 -5.32
N SER A 319 -20.96 -10.95 -6.40
CA SER A 319 -21.58 -12.26 -6.66
C SER A 319 -21.18 -13.34 -5.65
N GLU A 320 -20.00 -13.17 -5.04
CA GLU A 320 -19.41 -14.09 -4.08
C GLU A 320 -19.58 -13.62 -2.62
N GLU A 321 -20.22 -12.47 -2.40
CA GLU A 321 -20.45 -11.88 -1.09
C GLU A 321 -21.51 -12.67 -0.32
N GLY A 322 -21.09 -13.25 0.82
CA GLY A 322 -21.98 -13.94 1.76
C GLY A 322 -22.38 -13.05 2.94
N ASP A 323 -23.21 -13.58 3.84
CA ASP A 323 -23.74 -12.85 5.00
C ASP A 323 -22.66 -12.39 6.00
N ALA A 324 -21.50 -13.05 6.01
CA ALA A 324 -20.36 -12.67 6.83
C ALA A 324 -19.62 -11.43 6.31
N GLY A 325 -19.85 -11.02 5.06
CA GLY A 325 -19.18 -9.89 4.43
C GLY A 325 -17.68 -10.10 4.18
N SER A 326 -16.97 -8.99 4.17
CA SER A 326 -15.53 -8.86 3.91
C SER A 326 -14.82 -8.13 5.03
N GLY A 327 -13.48 -8.16 5.00
CA GLY A 327 -12.66 -7.44 5.95
C GLY A 327 -12.34 -8.22 7.22
N SER A 328 -11.42 -7.65 7.99
CA SER A 328 -10.99 -8.13 9.30
C SER A 328 -10.33 -6.97 10.05
N ALA A 329 -9.85 -7.19 11.26
CA ALA A 329 -9.08 -6.17 11.97
C ALA A 329 -7.78 -5.85 11.20
N ALA A 330 -7.52 -4.55 11.00
CA ALA A 330 -6.33 -4.05 10.33
C ALA A 330 -5.28 -3.61 11.37
N TYR A 331 -4.60 -4.57 11.99
CA TYR A 331 -3.56 -4.31 12.98
C TYR A 331 -2.26 -5.06 12.66
N VAL A 332 -1.13 -4.36 12.79
CA VAL A 332 0.22 -4.92 12.72
C VAL A 332 1.02 -4.33 13.88
N PRO A 333 1.64 -5.14 14.76
CA PRO A 333 2.46 -4.64 15.84
C PRO A 333 3.66 -3.82 15.32
N PRO A 334 4.11 -2.78 16.04
CA PRO A 334 5.26 -1.99 15.63
C PRO A 334 6.56 -2.79 15.70
N GLU A 335 6.68 -3.69 16.68
CA GLU A 335 7.86 -4.51 16.90
C GLU A 335 7.72 -5.88 16.21
N PRO A 336 8.63 -6.27 15.29
CA PRO A 336 8.53 -7.55 14.56
C PRO A 336 8.44 -8.80 15.44
N LYS A 337 9.02 -8.77 16.65
CA LYS A 337 8.97 -9.87 17.62
C LYS A 337 7.57 -10.13 18.20
N ASP A 338 6.67 -9.16 18.08
CA ASP A 338 5.29 -9.25 18.57
C ASP A 338 4.30 -9.57 17.42
N ASP A 339 4.78 -9.57 16.17
CA ASP A 339 4.03 -9.84 14.95
C ASP A 339 3.93 -11.35 14.68
N LEU A 340 2.85 -11.95 15.16
CA LEU A 340 2.63 -13.40 15.06
C LEU A 340 2.45 -13.86 13.61
N GLN A 341 1.88 -13.02 12.73
CA GLN A 341 1.71 -13.35 11.32
C GLN A 341 3.05 -13.40 10.59
N LEU A 342 3.92 -12.42 10.85
CA LEU A 342 5.28 -12.40 10.30
C LEU A 342 6.11 -13.57 10.85
N ILE A 343 6.10 -13.79 12.16
CA ILE A 343 6.80 -14.91 12.80
C ILE A 343 6.34 -16.25 12.20
N PHE A 344 5.02 -16.42 12.01
CA PHE A 344 4.48 -17.63 11.40
C PHE A 344 4.98 -17.84 9.97
N ALA A 345 4.95 -16.80 9.14
CA ALA A 345 5.47 -16.86 7.77
C ALA A 345 6.96 -17.23 7.72
N GLN A 346 7.76 -16.69 8.64
CA GLN A 346 9.18 -17.03 8.73
C GLN A 346 9.41 -18.47 9.19
N GLN A 347 8.61 -18.95 10.15
CA GLN A 347 8.67 -20.34 10.61
C GLN A 347 8.30 -21.32 9.49
N LEU A 348 7.35 -20.97 8.62
CA LEU A 348 7.05 -21.75 7.41
C LEU A 348 8.27 -21.80 6.47
N LEU A 349 8.86 -20.64 6.14
CA LEU A 349 10.00 -20.55 5.23
C LEU A 349 11.24 -21.30 5.74
N ARG A 350 11.44 -21.33 7.07
CA ARG A 350 12.53 -22.06 7.73
C ARG A 350 12.24 -23.55 7.91
N GLY A 351 11.01 -24.00 7.70
CA GLY A 351 10.58 -25.38 7.95
C GLY A 351 10.40 -25.72 9.43
N GLU A 352 10.33 -24.71 10.30
CA GLU A 352 10.03 -24.86 11.74
C GLU A 352 8.54 -25.13 11.98
N LYS A 353 7.69 -24.66 11.06
CA LYS A 353 6.27 -25.00 10.96
C LYS A 353 5.97 -25.59 9.58
N THR A 354 4.97 -26.45 9.55
CA THR A 354 4.47 -27.08 8.33
C THR A 354 2.97 -26.86 8.23
N ASP A 355 2.48 -26.60 7.02
CA ASP A 355 1.06 -26.50 6.73
C ASP A 355 0.80 -27.14 5.34
N PRO A 356 -0.31 -27.87 5.14
CA PRO A 356 -0.65 -28.45 3.84
C PRO A 356 -0.72 -27.45 2.69
N ALA A 357 -0.93 -26.15 2.98
CA ALA A 357 -0.95 -25.08 2.00
C ALA A 357 0.44 -24.56 1.59
N PHE A 358 1.54 -25.01 2.24
CA PHE A 358 2.89 -24.50 2.01
C PHE A 358 3.98 -25.61 1.84
N PRO A 359 4.90 -25.48 0.86
CA PRO A 359 4.84 -24.53 -0.25
C PRO A 359 3.77 -24.96 -1.27
N PRO A 360 3.11 -24.01 -1.95
CA PRO A 360 2.16 -24.34 -2.99
C PRO A 360 2.92 -24.83 -4.25
N ASN A 361 2.19 -25.41 -5.20
CA ASN A 361 2.77 -25.94 -6.43
C ASN A 361 2.13 -25.26 -7.66
N PRO A 362 2.86 -24.38 -8.36
CA PRO A 362 2.38 -23.68 -9.57
C PRO A 362 1.95 -24.61 -10.72
N ASP A 363 2.50 -25.83 -10.81
CA ASP A 363 2.12 -26.78 -11.86
C ASP A 363 0.74 -27.41 -11.62
N LYS A 364 0.17 -27.22 -10.43
CA LYS A 364 -1.21 -27.61 -10.10
C LYS A 364 -2.21 -26.46 -10.28
N ALA A 365 -1.77 -25.30 -10.76
CA ALA A 365 -2.66 -24.17 -11.01
C ALA A 365 -3.61 -24.47 -12.18
N VAL A 366 -4.87 -24.08 -12.03
CA VAL A 366 -5.84 -24.12 -13.13
C VAL A 366 -5.70 -22.83 -13.91
N LEU A 367 -5.25 -22.93 -15.16
CA LEU A 367 -5.12 -21.78 -16.05
C LEU A 367 -6.41 -21.65 -16.86
N ASN A 368 -7.12 -20.55 -16.68
CA ASN A 368 -8.21 -20.18 -17.57
C ASN A 368 -7.60 -19.68 -18.89
N GLN A 369 -7.87 -20.40 -19.99
CA GLN A 369 -7.51 -19.99 -21.35
C GLN A 369 -8.61 -19.10 -21.95
#